data_AF-A0A5K1FJB3-F1
#
_entry.id   AF-A0A5K1FJB3-F1
#
_cell.length_a   1.000
_cell.length_b   1.000
_cell.length_c   1.000
_cell.angle_alpha   90.00
_cell.angle_beta   90.00
_cell.angle_gamma   90.00
#
_symmetry.space_group_name_H-M   'P 1'
#
loop_
_entity.id
_entity.type
_entity.pdbx_description
1 polymer ?
#
loop_
_entity_poly.entity_id
_entity_poly.type
_entity_poly.pdbx_seq_one_letter_code
_entity_poly.pdbx_strand_id
1 'polypeptide(L)'
;HSDTTVARILVGNKCDLESLRDVSVEEGKELAENEGLFFMETSALDSTNVQAAFEIVIKEIYNNVSRKVLTSDTYKKELSMNR
;
A
#
# COMPACT_ATOMS: atom_id res chain seq x y z
N HIS A 1 -10.27 -2.07 18.17
CA HIS A 1 -10.89 -2.58 16.92
C HIS A 1 -10.40 -1.66 15.82
N SER A 2 -9.25 -1.99 15.22
CA SER A 2 -8.64 -1.14 14.20
C SER A 2 -9.25 -1.55 12.86
N ASP A 3 -9.99 -0.65 12.23
CA ASP A 3 -10.53 -0.83 10.88
C ASP A 3 -9.47 -1.42 9.96
N THR A 4 -9.70 -2.66 9.50
CA THR A 4 -8.86 -3.42 8.55
C THR A 4 -8.90 -2.81 7.14
N THR A 5 -8.95 -1.48 7.03
CA THR A 5 -9.14 -0.74 5.79
C THR A 5 -8.03 0.27 5.51
N VAL A 6 -7.03 0.34 6.39
CA VAL A 6 -5.91 1.26 6.21
C VAL A 6 -4.89 0.62 5.27
N ALA A 7 -4.77 1.16 4.05
CA ALA A 7 -3.66 0.82 3.16
C ALA A 7 -2.37 1.43 3.71
N ARG A 8 -1.28 0.66 3.71
CA ARG A 8 0.02 1.06 4.24
C ARG A 8 1.11 0.65 3.26
N ILE A 9 2.09 1.52 3.07
CA ILE A 9 3.27 1.31 2.24
C ILE A 9 4.51 1.74 3.04
N LEU A 10 5.60 1.00 2.90
CA LEU A 10 6.92 1.37 3.38
C LEU A 10 7.66 2.14 2.27
N VAL A 11 8.12 3.35 2.60
CA VAL A 11 8.83 4.20 1.64
C VAL A 11 10.24 4.49 2.13
N GLY A 12 11.24 4.02 1.37
CA GLY A 12 12.63 4.40 1.55
C GLY A 12 12.86 5.77 0.91
N ASN A 13 12.74 6.85 1.68
CA ASN A 13 12.97 8.20 1.17
C ASN A 13 14.48 8.54 1.12
N LYS A 14 14.84 9.54 0.30
CA LYS A 14 16.21 10.02 0.06
C LYS A 14 17.11 9.03 -0.68
N CYS A 15 16.56 8.30 -1.65
CA CYS A 15 17.34 7.37 -2.46
C CYS A 15 18.45 8.04 -3.28
N ASP A 16 18.42 9.38 -3.44
CA ASP A 16 19.48 10.18 -4.04
C ASP A 16 20.81 10.13 -3.27
N LEU A 17 20.77 9.84 -1.97
CA LEU A 17 21.95 9.71 -1.11
C LEU A 17 22.52 8.27 -1.13
N GLU A 18 22.71 7.69 -2.31
CA GLU A 18 23.20 6.31 -2.45
C GLU A 18 24.56 6.08 -1.77
N SER A 19 25.44 7.08 -1.80
CA SER A 19 26.75 7.04 -1.15
C SER A 19 26.70 7.07 0.38
N LEU A 20 25.57 7.47 0.98
CA LEU A 20 25.32 7.50 2.42
C LEU A 20 24.24 6.49 2.83
N ARG A 21 24.04 5.46 2.01
CA ARG A 21 23.01 4.44 2.24
C ARG A 21 23.39 3.57 3.44
N ASP A 22 22.64 3.71 4.53
CA ASP A 22 22.73 2.83 5.71
C ASP A 22 21.81 1.61 5.62
N VAL A 23 20.75 1.67 4.80
CA VAL A 23 19.77 0.58 4.66
C VAL A 23 19.77 0.08 3.22
N SER A 24 20.06 -1.21 3.08
CA SER A 24 20.06 -1.87 1.78
C SER A 24 18.64 -1.99 1.23
N VAL A 25 18.50 -1.99 -0.10
CA VAL A 25 17.19 -2.18 -0.76
C VAL A 25 16.57 -3.52 -0.34
N GLU A 26 17.41 -4.54 -0.18
CA GLU A 26 17.01 -5.89 0.23
C GLU A 26 16.44 -5.91 1.65
N GLU A 27 17.07 -5.22 2.61
CA GLU A 27 16.59 -5.11 3.99
C GLU A 27 15.25 -4.38 4.06
N GLY A 28 15.11 -3.27 3.32
CA GLY A 28 13.85 -2.54 3.24
C GLY A 28 12.73 -3.37 2.64
N LYS A 29 13.04 -4.17 1.62
CA LYS A 29 12.09 -5.07 0.99
C LYS A 29 11.69 -6.22 1.91
N GLU A 30 12.64 -6.87 2.57
CA GLU A 30 12.38 -7.98 3.50
C GLU A 30 11.50 -7.53 4.67
N LEU A 31 11.76 -6.34 5.21
CA LEU A 31 10.91 -5.75 6.25
C LEU A 31 9.48 -5.52 5.77
N ALA A 32 9.32 -4.97 4.56
CA ALA A 32 8.00 -4.75 3.98
C ALA A 32 7.27 -6.08 3.75
N GLU A 33 7.94 -7.10 3.23
CA GLU A 33 7.36 -8.44 3.02
C GLU A 33 6.93 -9.08 4.35
N ASN A 34 7.74 -8.97 5.41
CA ASN A 34 7.42 -9.48 6.74
C ASN A 34 6.21 -8.78 7.38
N GLU A 35 6.07 -7.47 7.16
CA GLU A 35 4.94 -6.67 7.67
C GLU A 35 3.71 -6.69 6.73
N GLY A 36 3.81 -7.36 5.57
CA GLY A 36 2.76 -7.39 4.55
C GLY A 36 2.49 -6.02 3.90
N LEU A 37 3.53 -5.20 3.77
CA LEU A 37 3.50 -3.86 3.19
C LEU A 37 4.12 -3.87 1.78
N PHE A 38 3.71 -2.91 0.95
CA PHE A 38 4.45 -2.59 -0.26
C PHE A 38 5.72 -1.80 0.07
N PHE A 39 6.77 -1.95 -0.73
CA PHE A 39 8.01 -1.18 -0.60
C PHE A 39 8.28 -0.35 -1.86
N MET A 40 8.69 0.90 -1.68
CA MET A 40 9.17 1.75 -2.77
C MET A 40 10.25 2.71 -2.28
N GLU A 41 11.31 2.87 -3.06
CA GLU A 41 12.29 3.91 -2.83
C GLU A 41 11.92 5.19 -3.57
N THR A 42 12.01 6.31 -2.89
CA THR A 42 11.67 7.63 -3.42
C THR A 42 12.75 8.63 -3.06
N SER A 43 12.83 9.70 -3.83
CA SER A 43 13.48 10.91 -3.35
C SER A 43 12.60 12.11 -3.58
N ALA A 44 12.31 12.78 -2.47
CA ALA A 44 11.59 14.05 -2.48
C ALA A 44 12.46 15.19 -3.06
N LEU A 45 13.79 15.03 -3.11
CA LEU A 45 14.70 16.06 -3.61
C LEU A 45 14.65 16.18 -5.13
N ASP A 46 14.75 15.04 -5.82
CA ASP A 46 14.75 14.93 -7.29
C ASP A 46 13.38 14.51 -7.86
N SER A 47 12.38 14.32 -6.99
CA SER A 47 11.03 13.83 -7.32
C SER A 47 10.98 12.40 -7.86
N THR A 48 12.02 11.60 -7.63
CA THR A 48 12.06 10.20 -8.06
C THR A 48 11.02 9.37 -7.32
N ASN A 49 10.18 8.66 -8.08
CA ASN A 49 9.15 7.71 -7.62
C ASN A 49 8.09 8.26 -6.64
N VAL A 50 8.09 9.56 -6.32
CA VAL A 50 7.11 10.17 -5.42
C VAL A 50 5.69 9.97 -5.96
N GLN A 51 5.46 10.30 -7.24
CA GLN A 51 4.15 10.12 -7.87
C GLN A 51 3.73 8.64 -7.89
N ALA A 52 4.65 7.74 -8.25
CA ALA A 52 4.37 6.30 -8.30
C ALA A 52 3.97 5.75 -6.93
N ALA A 53 4.63 6.18 -5.85
CA ALA A 53 4.31 5.79 -4.48
C ALA A 53 2.87 6.20 -4.11
N PHE A 54 2.47 7.43 -4.40
CA PHE A 54 1.10 7.90 -4.15
C PHE A 54 0.07 7.14 -4.99
N GLU A 55 0.34 6.91 -6.28
CA GLU A 55 -0.56 6.16 -7.17
C GLU A 55 -0.80 4.74 -6.68
N ILE A 56 0.23 4.05 -6.18
CA ILE A 56 0.11 2.69 -5.62
C ILE A 56 -0.81 2.69 -4.41
N VAL A 57 -0.59 3.60 -3.45
CA VAL A 57 -1.42 3.70 -2.24
C VAL A 57 -2.88 4.00 -2.60
N ILE A 58 -3.12 4.94 -3.52
CA ILE A 58 -4.48 5.28 -3.95
C ILE A 58 -5.16 4.09 -4.63
N LYS A 59 -4.45 3.37 -5.52
CA LYS A 59 -4.97 2.17 -6.19
C LYS A 59 -5.31 1.08 -5.16
N GLU A 60 -4.48 0.90 -4.14
CA GLU A 60 -4.74 -0.07 -3.07
C GLU A 60 -5.99 0.30 -2.26
N ILE A 61 -6.12 1.56 -1.86
CA ILE A 61 -7.30 2.05 -1.15
C ILE A 61 -8.55 1.83 -2.01
N TYR A 62 -8.49 2.21 -3.29
CA TYR A 62 -9.59 2.02 -4.22
C TYR A 62 -9.99 0.54 -4.37
N ASN A 63 -9.02 -0.35 -4.52
CA ASN A 63 -9.28 -1.79 -4.62
C ASN A 63 -9.88 -2.36 -3.34
N ASN A 64 -9.39 -1.94 -2.17
CA ASN A 64 -9.91 -2.37 -0.88
C ASN A 64 -11.34 -1.88 -0.64
N VAL A 65 -11.65 -0.63 -0.99
CA VAL A 65 -13.02 -0.07 -0.89
C VAL A 65 -13.94 -0.75 -1.90
N SER A 66 -13.53 -0.88 -3.16
CA SER A 66 -14.33 -1.51 -4.22
C SER A 66 -14.66 -2.97 -3.89
N ARG A 67 -13.70 -3.74 -3.37
CA ARG A 67 -13.96 -5.10 -2.88
C ARG A 67 -14.99 -5.10 -1.75
N LYS A 68 -14.86 -4.22 -0.75
CA LYS A 68 -15.82 -4.15 0.38
C LYS A 68 -17.24 -3.80 -0.07
N VAL A 69 -17.37 -2.91 -1.05
CA VAL A 69 -18.67 -2.56 -1.65
C VAL A 69 -19.29 -3.80 -2.30
N LEU A 70 -18.53 -4.48 -3.16
CA LEU A 70 -19.00 -5.70 -3.83
C LEU A 70 -19.44 -6.78 -2.84
N THR A 71 -18.66 -7.06 -1.79
CA THR A 71 -19.03 -8.09 -0.82
C THR A 71 -20.28 -7.71 -0.01
N SER A 72 -20.44 -6.43 0.37
CA SER A 72 -21.63 -5.98 1.09
C SER A 72 -22.91 -6.13 0.26
N ASP A 73 -22.83 -5.87 -1.05
CA ASP A 73 -23.96 -6.01 -1.95
C ASP A 73 -24.31 -7.48 -2.21
N THR A 74 -23.33 -8.38 -2.34
CA THR A 74 -23.60 -9.83 -2.43
C THR A 74 -24.22 -10.39 -1.16
N TYR A 75 -23.71 -10.04 0.03
CA TYR A 75 -24.31 -10.47 1.30
C TYR A 75 -25.75 -9.98 1.44
N LYS A 76 -26.04 -8.71 1.10
CA LYS A 76 -27.42 -8.19 1.09
C LYS A 76 -28.33 -8.91 0.10
N LYS A 77 -27.81 -9.26 -1.08
CA LYS A 77 -28.58 -9.92 -2.13
C LYS A 77 -28.93 -11.37 -1.76
N GLU A 78 -27.98 -12.12 -1.20
CA GLU A 78 -28.21 -13.47 -0.68
C GLU A 78 -29.22 -13.48 0.49
N LEU A 79 -29.10 -12.54 1.43
CA LEU A 79 -30.07 -12.37 2.53
C LEU A 79 -31.49 -12.05 2.04
N SER A 80 -31.63 -11.36 0.90
CA SER A 80 -32.95 -11.06 0.31
C SER A 80 -33.54 -12.20 -0.52
N MET A 81 -32.70 -13.10 -1.06
CA MET A 81 -33.15 -14.24 -1.86
C MET A 81 -33.53 -15.47 -1.02
N ASN A 82 -33.12 -15.52 0.26
CA ASN A 82 -33.48 -16.57 1.22
C ASN A 82 -34.76 -16.25 2.03
N ARG A 83 -35.57 -15.27 1.61
CA ARG A 83 -36.89 -14.95 2.15
C ARG A 83 -37.98 -15.30 1.14
#